data_AF-A0A920AGD5-F1
#
_entry.id   AF-A0A920AGD5-F1
#
_cell.length_a   1.000
_cell.length_b   1.000
_cell.length_c   1.000
_cell.angle_alpha   90.00
_cell.angle_beta   90.00
_cell.angle_gamma   90.00
#
_symmetry.space_group_name_H-M   'P 1'
#
loop_
_entity.id
_entity.type
_entity.pdbx_description
1 polymer ?
#
loop_
_entity_poly.entity_id
_entity_poly.type
_entity_poly.pdbx_seq_one_letter_code
_entity_poly.pdbx_strand_id
1 'polypeptide(L)'
;MVKTILFWDGDEQEAELLTKNNHSIKFRWSDEPKDTFFELKIVVDDITQDISLIVTDFAEDKEDEEEAKLLWNKQIEKLRQSIGS
;
A
#
# COMPACT_ATOMS: atom_id res chain seq x y z
N MET A 1 -16.14 -11.23 -4.69
CA MET A 1 -15.04 -10.43 -4.10
C MET A 1 -13.77 -11.26 -4.18
N VAL A 2 -12.67 -10.69 -4.64
CA VAL A 2 -11.38 -11.39 -4.74
C VAL A 2 -10.62 -11.14 -3.44
N LYS A 3 -10.38 -12.21 -2.67
CA LYS A 3 -9.56 -12.20 -1.45
C LYS A 3 -8.10 -12.42 -1.82
N THR A 4 -7.19 -11.77 -1.12
CA THR A 4 -5.74 -11.79 -1.35
C THR A 4 -5.04 -11.89 0.00
N ILE A 5 -4.00 -12.71 0.10
CA ILE A 5 -3.14 -12.78 1.28
C ILE A 5 -1.87 -11.99 0.96
N LEU A 6 -1.54 -11.04 1.82
CA LEU A 6 -0.34 -10.22 1.76
C LEU A 6 0.65 -10.72 2.80
N PHE A 7 1.94 -10.75 2.43
CA PHE A 7 3.01 -11.31 3.24
C PHE A 7 4.00 -10.21 3.62
N TRP A 8 4.20 -10.03 4.93
CA TRP A 8 5.05 -8.99 5.50
C TRP A 8 6.04 -9.61 6.48
N ASP A 9 7.26 -9.92 6.03
CA ASP A 9 8.36 -10.39 6.91
C ASP A 9 8.02 -11.55 7.89
N GLY A 10 7.13 -12.46 7.47
CA GLY A 10 6.68 -13.59 8.27
C GLY A 10 5.25 -13.46 8.77
N ASP A 11 4.66 -12.27 8.67
CA ASP A 11 3.26 -12.02 8.96
C ASP A 11 2.40 -12.14 7.69
N GLU A 12 1.17 -12.61 7.87
CA GLU A 12 0.16 -12.73 6.82
C GLU A 12 -1.05 -11.88 7.17
N GLN A 13 -1.55 -11.11 6.21
CA GLN A 13 -2.78 -10.34 6.36
C GLN A 13 -3.71 -10.55 5.16
N GLU A 14 -4.99 -10.76 5.44
CA GLU A 14 -6.00 -10.95 4.42
C GLU A 14 -6.60 -9.61 3.99
N ALA A 15 -6.67 -9.37 2.69
CA ALA A 15 -7.30 -8.19 2.10
C ALA A 15 -8.24 -8.54 0.95
N GLU A 16 -9.23 -7.68 0.73
CA GLU A 16 -10.12 -7.71 -0.42
C GLU A 16 -9.64 -6.73 -1.49
N LEU A 17 -9.54 -7.17 -2.75
CA LEU A 17 -9.30 -6.27 -3.87
C LEU A 17 -10.57 -5.44 -4.16
N LEU A 18 -10.46 -4.12 -4.03
CA LEU A 18 -11.55 -3.20 -4.34
C LEU A 18 -11.52 -2.76 -5.80
N THR A 19 -10.39 -2.20 -6.24
CA THR A 19 -10.22 -1.71 -7.62
C THR A 19 -8.78 -1.87 -8.08
N LYS A 20 -8.60 -2.09 -9.37
CA LYS A 20 -7.28 -2.15 -10.02
C LYS A 20 -7.35 -1.46 -11.37
N ASN A 21 -6.36 -0.64 -11.66
CA ASN A 21 -6.08 -0.11 -12.98
C ASN A 21 -4.56 -0.07 -13.23
N ASN A 22 -4.12 0.54 -14.33
CA ASN A 22 -2.71 0.56 -14.72
C ASN A 22 -1.82 1.42 -13.80
N HIS A 23 -2.40 2.36 -13.06
CA HIS A 23 -1.66 3.32 -12.23
C HIS A 23 -2.03 3.25 -10.75
N SER A 24 -3.00 2.43 -10.37
CA SER A 24 -3.42 2.29 -8.98
C SER A 24 -4.02 0.92 -8.71
N ILE A 25 -3.76 0.43 -7.51
CA ILE A 25 -4.45 -0.72 -6.94
C ILE A 25 -4.91 -0.37 -5.52
N LYS A 26 -6.18 -0.69 -5.23
CA LYS A 26 -6.82 -0.46 -3.94
C LYS A 26 -7.28 -1.77 -3.34
N PHE A 27 -6.99 -1.94 -2.07
CA PHE A 27 -7.39 -3.08 -1.26
C PHE A 27 -8.05 -2.59 0.02
N ARG A 28 -8.76 -3.49 0.69
CA ARG A 28 -9.26 -3.27 2.05
C ARG A 28 -8.81 -4.43 2.92
N TRP A 29 -8.20 -4.13 4.06
CA TRP A 29 -7.90 -5.11 5.09
C TRP A 29 -9.18 -5.77 5.58
N SER A 30 -9.16 -7.10 5.76
CA SER A 30 -10.38 -7.87 6.06
C SER A 30 -10.88 -7.69 7.49
N ASP A 31 -9.98 -7.24 8.37
CA ASP A 31 -10.15 -6.96 9.80
C ASP A 31 -10.47 -5.49 10.10
N GLU A 32 -10.41 -4.60 9.10
CA GLU A 32 -10.67 -3.17 9.24
C GLU A 32 -12.10 -2.76 8.86
N PRO A 33 -12.57 -1.56 9.26
CA PRO A 33 -13.87 -1.03 8.88
C PRO A 33 -14.09 -0.97 7.35
N LYS A 34 -15.35 -1.09 6.91
CA LYS A 34 -15.68 -1.23 5.49
C LYS A 34 -15.36 0.01 4.64
N ASP A 35 -15.27 1.17 5.27
CA ASP A 35 -14.99 2.47 4.68
C ASP A 35 -13.49 2.81 4.61
N THR A 36 -12.61 1.93 5.10
CA THR A 36 -11.16 2.06 4.93
C THR A 36 -10.66 1.34 3.66
N PHE A 37 -9.49 1.74 3.20
CA PHE A 37 -8.74 1.09 2.14
C PHE A 37 -7.27 1.48 2.22
N PHE A 38 -6.39 0.66 1.66
CA PHE A 38 -5.06 1.12 1.30
C PHE A 38 -4.89 1.14 -0.22
N GLU A 39 -4.17 2.14 -0.71
CA GLU A 39 -3.93 2.38 -2.13
C GLU A 39 -2.44 2.51 -2.41
N LEU A 40 -1.98 1.81 -3.44
CA LEU A 40 -0.68 2.04 -4.08
C LEU A 40 -0.93 2.68 -5.43
N LYS A 41 -0.54 3.96 -5.58
CA LYS A 41 -0.76 4.75 -6.79
C LYS A 41 0.56 5.24 -7.37
N ILE A 42 0.79 4.93 -8.63
CA ILE A 42 1.89 5.48 -9.41
C ILE A 42 1.42 6.77 -10.08
N VAL A 43 2.21 7.83 -9.93
CA VAL A 43 2.02 9.11 -10.61
C VAL A 43 3.28 9.41 -11.40
N VAL A 44 3.12 9.78 -12.66
CA VAL A 44 4.20 10.24 -13.53
C VAL A 44 4.01 11.73 -13.73
N ASP A 45 5.02 12.53 -13.44
CA ASP A 45 5.00 13.96 -13.76
C ASP A 45 5.14 14.16 -15.28
N ASP A 46 4.19 14.85 -15.91
CA ASP A 46 4.16 15.00 -17.36
C ASP A 46 5.36 15.82 -17.91
N ILE A 47 6.00 16.65 -17.08
CA ILE A 47 7.09 17.54 -17.50
C ILE A 47 8.44 16.89 -17.22
N THR A 48 8.69 16.48 -15.98
CA THR A 48 9.99 15.91 -15.56
C THR A 48 10.10 14.43 -15.86
N GLN A 49 8.97 13.76 -16.12
CA GLN A 49 8.87 12.30 -16.22
C GLN A 49 9.28 11.57 -14.93
N ASP A 50 9.29 12.28 -13.79
CA ASP A 50 9.55 11.69 -12.49
C ASP A 50 8.40 10.75 -12.10
N ILE A 51 8.76 9.58 -11.58
CA ILE A 51 7.80 8.58 -11.12
C ILE A 51 7.72 8.64 -9.60
N SER A 52 6.52 8.90 -9.09
CA SER A 52 6.19 8.86 -7.67
C SER A 52 5.30 7.67 -7.36
N LEU A 53 5.58 6.96 -6.27
CA LEU A 53 4.66 6.00 -5.67
C LEU A 53 4.03 6.66 -4.43
N ILE A 54 2.71 6.83 -4.47
CA ILE A 54 1.90 7.37 -3.38
C ILE A 54 1.22 6.20 -2.69
N VAL A 55 1.43 6.10 -1.37
CA VAL A 55 0.72 5.18 -0.48
C VAL A 55 -0.34 5.95 0.30
N THR A 56 -1.57 5.46 0.30
CA THR A 56 -2.65 5.98 1.16
C THR A 56 -3.12 4.84 2.03
N ASP A 57 -3.28 5.08 3.32
CA ASP A 57 -3.75 4.12 4.32
C ASP A 57 -4.48 4.86 5.46
N PHE A 58 -5.20 4.12 6.29
CA PHE A 58 -5.94 4.65 7.46
C PHE A 58 -5.33 4.09 8.74
N ALA A 59 -5.45 4.86 9.82
CA ALA A 59 -5.04 4.48 11.17
C ALA A 59 -6.08 5.00 12.16
N GLU A 60 -6.40 4.21 13.19
CA GLU A 60 -7.41 4.62 14.18
C GLU A 60 -6.86 5.71 15.10
N ASP A 61 -5.59 5.59 15.48
CA ASP A 61 -4.89 6.56 16.30
C ASP A 61 -3.45 6.86 15.84
N LYS A 62 -2.71 7.57 16.68
CA LYS A 62 -1.36 8.03 16.37
C LYS A 62 -0.32 6.92 16.42
N GLU A 63 -0.51 5.94 17.30
CA GLU A 63 0.38 4.79 17.45
C GLU A 63 0.27 3.90 16.21
N ASP A 64 -0.97 3.58 15.80
CA ASP A 64 -1.25 2.84 14.57
C ASP A 64 -0.68 3.54 13.32
N GLU A 65 -0.77 4.88 13.26
CA GLU A 65 -0.20 5.67 12.16
C GLU A 65 1.33 5.50 12.05
N GLU A 66 2.02 5.46 13.19
CA GLU A 66 3.48 5.30 13.24
C GLU A 66 3.90 3.88 12.86
N GLU A 67 3.17 2.86 13.31
CA GLU A 67 3.38 1.47 12.93
C GLU A 67 3.15 1.25 11.43
N ALA A 68 2.03 1.74 10.89
CA ALA A 68 1.73 1.66 9.46
C ALA A 68 2.81 2.35 8.61
N LYS A 69 3.31 3.52 9.06
CA LYS A 69 4.43 4.19 8.39
C LYS A 69 5.71 3.37 8.41
N LEU A 70 6.04 2.73 9.54
CA LEU A 70 7.22 1.87 9.63
C LEU A 70 7.12 0.68 8.68
N LEU A 71 5.94 0.04 8.64
CA LEU A 71 5.63 -1.04 7.69
C LEU A 71 5.86 -0.55 6.26
N TRP A 72 5.14 0.50 5.83
CA TRP A 72 5.22 0.98 4.45
C TRP A 72 6.63 1.43 4.07
N ASN A 73 7.36 2.11 4.94
CA ASN A 73 8.75 2.49 4.68
C ASN A 73 9.63 1.26 4.40
N LYS A 74 9.47 0.19 5.17
CA LYS A 74 10.21 -1.07 4.95
C LYS A 74 9.84 -1.73 3.61
N GLN A 75 8.56 -1.72 3.24
CA GLN A 75 8.11 -2.29 1.97
C GLN A 75 8.59 -1.47 0.77
N ILE A 76 8.60 -0.15 0.89
CA ILE A 76 9.14 0.75 -0.13
C ILE A 76 10.65 0.59 -0.26
N GLU A 77 11.37 0.43 0.85
CA GLU A 77 12.82 0.15 0.81
C GLU A 77 13.12 -1.14 0.06
N LYS A 78 12.39 -2.22 0.35
CA LYS A 78 12.51 -3.51 -0.38
C LYS A 78 12.17 -3.38 -1.86
N LEU A 79 11.13 -2.62 -2.19
CA LEU A 79 10.76 -2.33 -3.57
C LEU A 79 11.92 -1.62 -4.28
N ARG A 80 12.48 -0.56 -3.67
CA ARG A 80 13.62 0.20 -4.22
C ARG A 80 14.83 -0.70 -4.46
N GLN A 81 15.20 -1.54 -3.49
CA GLN A 81 16.29 -2.51 -3.63
C GLN A 81 16.03 -3.50 -4.78
N SER A 82 14.79 -3.96 -4.93
CA SER A 82 14.41 -4.92 -5.97
C SER A 82 14.46 -4.33 -7.39
N ILE A 83 14.22 -3.02 -7.53
CA ILE A 83 14.28 -2.31 -8.82
C ILE A 83 15.63 -1.62 -9.07
N GLY A 84 16.59 -1.70 -8.14
CA GLY A 84 17.94 -1.14 -8.28
C GLY A 84 18.04 0.37 -8.07
N SER A 85 17.19 0.95 -7.21
CA SER A 85 17.08 2.38 -6.91
C SER A 85 17.58 2.77 -5.51
#